data_AF-A0A4S1HE09-F1
#
_entry.id   AF-A0A4S1HE09-F1
#
_cell.length_a   1.000
_cell.length_b   1.000
_cell.length_c   1.000
_cell.angle_alpha   90.00
_cell.angle_beta   90.00
_cell.angle_gamma   90.00
#
_symmetry.space_group_name_H-M   'P 1'
#
loop_
_entity.id
_entity.type
_entity.pdbx_description
1 polymer ?
#
loop_
_entity_poly.entity_id
_entity_poly.type
_entity_poly.pdbx_seq_one_letter_code
_entity_poly.pdbx_strand_id
1 'polypeptide(L)'
;MLMRREQAVPAELATTTFGPLDKYVAVNDNVPKNRMVVRAGAFYIVDTDGKRHPIPGNTPAEPPRTGDFMQTFTGRKYWPMDPRPHEVFIEDIAHSLGLQCRYAGHCIKFYSVAEHSVLVARHLAAKHEPEVALAGLLHDAPEAYCVDIPRPLKPYLTNYRAIEQDNWLAIAARFQLDRELPREVHDADNRIIADELVNLRQMPWHARYAGKELGVKLRYWSPEEAELEFLATFDALMAGRAA
;
A
#
# COMPACT_ATOMS: atom_id res chain seq x y z
N MET A 1 36.37 -15.63 -6.12
CA MET A 1 36.55 -15.39 -4.67
C MET A 1 36.79 -13.89 -4.49
N LEU A 2 35.73 -13.11 -4.31
CA LEU A 2 35.81 -11.66 -4.05
C LEU A 2 35.20 -11.44 -2.67
N MET A 3 36.04 -11.17 -1.67
CA MET A 3 35.57 -10.85 -0.33
C MET A 3 34.91 -9.47 -0.35
N ARG A 4 33.60 -9.42 -0.05
CA ARG A 4 32.93 -8.16 0.28
C ARG A 4 33.48 -7.69 1.63
N ARG A 5 34.13 -6.52 1.63
CA ARG A 5 34.35 -5.79 2.88
C ARG A 5 33.00 -5.24 3.32
N GLU A 6 32.46 -5.76 4.40
CA GLU A 6 31.43 -5.08 5.19
C GLU A 6 32.07 -3.80 5.74
N GLN A 7 31.80 -2.67 5.10
CA GLN A 7 32.02 -1.38 5.73
C GLN A 7 30.84 -1.15 6.68
N ALA A 8 31.11 -1.27 7.98
CA ALA A 8 30.21 -0.82 9.02
C ALA A 8 29.91 0.66 8.79
N VAL A 9 28.62 1.01 8.65
CA VAL A 9 28.17 2.39 8.58
C VAL A 9 28.47 3.05 9.93
N PRO A 10 29.24 4.15 9.98
CA PRO A 10 29.50 4.85 11.24
C PRO A 10 28.18 5.31 11.86
N ALA A 11 27.97 5.01 13.14
CA ALA A 11 26.73 5.24 13.89
C ALA A 11 26.36 6.74 14.11
N GLU A 12 27.02 7.67 13.43
CA GLU A 12 26.96 9.11 13.76
C GLU A 12 26.72 10.03 12.55
N LEU A 13 26.18 9.50 11.45
CA LEU A 13 25.63 10.31 10.36
C LEU A 13 24.13 10.61 10.52
N ALA A 14 23.45 9.95 11.45
CA ALA A 14 22.00 10.00 11.61
C ALA A 14 21.48 11.31 12.22
N THR A 15 22.33 12.15 12.81
CA THR A 15 21.91 13.26 13.68
C THR A 15 22.29 14.66 13.17
N THR A 16 23.15 14.79 12.16
CA THR A 16 23.65 16.10 11.72
C THR A 16 22.84 16.73 10.59
N THR A 17 22.14 15.93 9.78
CA THR A 17 21.32 16.42 8.65
C THR A 17 19.82 16.24 8.91
N PHE A 18 19.44 15.17 9.59
CA PHE A 18 18.07 14.87 9.95
C PHE A 18 18.01 14.81 11.47
N GLY A 19 17.00 15.46 12.08
CA GLY A 19 16.75 15.29 13.52
C GLY A 19 16.64 13.80 13.89
N PRO A 20 16.85 13.44 15.16
CA PRO A 20 16.91 12.06 15.60
C PRO A 20 15.69 11.24 15.14
N LEU A 21 15.87 9.94 14.93
CA LEU A 21 14.82 9.07 14.39
C LEU A 21 13.57 8.98 15.30
N ASP A 22 13.69 9.41 16.55
CA ASP A 22 12.59 9.61 17.50
C ASP A 22 11.58 10.69 17.06
N LYS A 23 11.91 11.57 16.11
CA LYS A 23 10.93 12.49 15.49
C LYS A 23 9.90 11.77 14.61
N TYR A 24 10.17 10.54 14.19
CA TYR A 24 9.25 9.69 13.42
C TYR A 24 8.33 8.85 14.33
N VAL A 25 8.30 9.15 15.64
CA VAL A 25 7.30 8.58 16.55
C VAL A 25 5.93 9.10 16.13
N ALA A 26 5.09 8.19 15.66
CA ALA A 26 3.73 8.50 15.28
C ALA A 26 2.95 9.10 16.47
N VAL A 27 2.01 10.01 16.17
CA VAL A 27 1.17 10.67 17.18
C VAL A 27 0.20 9.64 17.74
N ASN A 28 0.67 8.91 18.76
CA ASN A 28 0.01 7.73 19.28
C ASN A 28 -1.25 8.10 20.08
N ASP A 29 -2.33 8.45 19.40
CA ASP A 29 -3.66 8.62 20.01
C ASP A 29 -4.28 7.28 20.43
N ASN A 30 -3.61 6.15 20.13
CA ASN A 30 -4.03 4.82 20.56
C ASN A 30 -3.61 4.48 22.00
N VAL A 31 -2.81 5.33 22.66
CA VAL A 31 -2.54 5.18 24.10
C VAL A 31 -3.68 5.85 24.87
N PRO A 32 -4.48 5.12 25.66
CA PRO A 32 -5.36 5.76 26.63
C PRO A 32 -4.49 6.66 27.50
N LYS A 33 -4.80 7.96 27.56
CA LYS A 33 -4.06 8.95 28.39
C LYS A 33 -4.00 8.58 29.88
N ASN A 34 -4.75 7.56 30.29
CA ASN A 34 -4.62 6.90 31.58
C ASN A 34 -3.86 5.58 31.42
N ARG A 35 -2.68 5.51 32.04
CA ARG A 35 -1.94 4.28 32.31
C ARG A 35 -2.89 3.27 32.99
N MET A 36 -3.45 2.33 32.22
CA MET A 36 -4.13 1.17 32.79
C MET A 36 -3.07 0.34 33.49
N VAL A 37 -2.99 0.47 34.82
CA VAL A 37 -2.31 -0.50 35.66
C VAL A 37 -3.17 -1.76 35.62
N VAL A 38 -2.81 -2.71 34.78
CA VAL A 38 -3.40 -4.05 34.81
C VAL A 38 -2.90 -4.73 36.07
N ARG A 39 -3.69 -4.66 37.15
CA ARG A 39 -3.61 -5.62 38.25
C ARG A 39 -4.64 -6.71 37.99
N ALA A 40 -4.21 -7.95 38.00
CA ALA A 40 -5.09 -9.11 37.94
C ALA A 40 -6.13 -9.04 39.07
N GLY A 41 -7.42 -9.04 38.72
CA GLY A 41 -8.51 -9.11 39.69
C GLY A 41 -9.73 -8.30 39.25
N ALA A 42 -10.84 -8.98 38.98
CA ALA A 42 -12.07 -8.48 38.39
C ALA A 42 -12.60 -7.15 39.00
N PHE A 43 -13.06 -6.25 38.13
CA PHE A 43 -13.82 -5.06 38.50
C PHE A 43 -15.30 -5.43 38.70
N TYR A 44 -15.95 -4.82 39.70
CA TYR A 44 -17.37 -5.03 40.02
C TYR A 44 -18.11 -3.69 40.11
N ILE A 45 -19.38 -3.67 39.71
CA ILE A 45 -20.35 -2.60 39.99
C ILE A 45 -21.11 -3.01 41.26
N VAL A 46 -21.32 -2.08 42.19
CA VAL A 46 -22.14 -2.32 43.39
C VAL A 46 -23.50 -1.69 43.16
N ASP A 47 -24.58 -2.48 43.26
CA ASP A 47 -25.94 -1.94 43.15
C ASP A 47 -26.39 -1.24 44.44
N THR A 48 -27.58 -0.64 44.40
CA THR A 48 -28.20 0.07 45.54
C THR A 48 -28.47 -0.82 46.74
N ASP A 49 -28.48 -2.14 46.56
CA ASP A 49 -28.66 -3.16 47.60
C ASP A 49 -27.32 -3.73 48.10
N GLY A 50 -26.19 -3.19 47.62
CA GLY A 50 -24.85 -3.60 48.04
C GLY A 50 -24.33 -4.87 47.36
N LYS A 51 -25.02 -5.40 46.34
CA LYS A 51 -24.58 -6.61 45.62
C LYS A 51 -23.55 -6.26 44.54
N ARG A 52 -22.49 -7.06 44.47
CA ARG A 52 -21.41 -6.92 43.48
C ARG A 52 -21.77 -7.65 42.20
N HIS A 53 -21.90 -6.92 41.10
CA HIS A 53 -22.07 -7.43 39.75
C HIS A 53 -20.73 -7.35 39.01
N PRO A 54 -20.25 -8.42 38.36
CA PRO A 54 -19.05 -8.32 37.53
C PRO A 54 -19.31 -7.30 36.41
N ILE A 55 -18.37 -6.37 36.19
CA ILE A 55 -18.41 -5.54 34.99
C ILE A 55 -18.24 -6.50 33.81
N PRO A 56 -19.17 -6.52 32.81
CA PRO A 56 -18.93 -7.26 31.59
C PRO A 56 -17.58 -6.80 31.05
N GLY A 57 -16.61 -7.71 30.98
CA GLY A 57 -15.30 -7.38 30.45
C GLY A 57 -15.51 -6.86 29.03
N ASN A 58 -15.32 -5.55 28.83
CA ASN A 58 -15.31 -4.97 27.51
C ASN A 58 -13.95 -5.32 26.89
N THR A 59 -13.72 -6.62 26.68
CA THR A 59 -12.62 -7.09 25.83
C THR A 59 -12.91 -6.47 24.47
N PRO A 60 -12.03 -5.62 23.93
CA PRO A 60 -12.21 -5.11 22.58
C PRO A 60 -12.45 -6.31 21.66
N ALA A 61 -13.45 -6.23 20.79
CA ALA A 61 -13.82 -7.33 19.90
C ALA A 61 -12.65 -7.78 19.01
N GLU A 62 -11.63 -6.94 18.87
CA GLU A 62 -10.42 -7.21 18.11
C GLU A 62 -9.16 -7.05 18.98
N PRO A 63 -8.08 -7.77 18.66
CA PRO A 63 -6.82 -7.66 19.39
C PRO A 63 -6.23 -6.23 19.32
N PRO A 64 -5.40 -5.85 20.30
CA PRO A 64 -4.67 -4.58 20.29
C PRO A 64 -3.91 -4.39 18.97
N ARG A 65 -3.88 -3.14 18.48
CA ARG A 65 -3.21 -2.77 17.23
C ARG A 65 -1.69 -2.81 17.37
N THR A 66 -1.00 -3.14 16.28
CA THR A 66 0.45 -2.95 16.14
C THR A 66 0.73 -1.69 15.31
N GLY A 67 1.68 -0.87 15.78
CA GLY A 67 1.98 0.42 15.15
C GLY A 67 0.89 1.47 15.40
N ASP A 68 0.98 2.58 14.69
CA ASP A 68 0.02 3.68 14.79
C ASP A 68 -0.75 3.86 13.48
N PHE A 69 -1.84 4.64 13.53
CA PHE A 69 -2.64 4.90 12.36
C PHE A 69 -2.12 6.09 11.55
N MET A 70 -2.44 6.08 10.27
CA MET A 70 -2.44 7.26 9.41
C MET A 70 -3.88 7.63 9.06
N GLN A 71 -4.12 8.92 8.77
CA GLN A 71 -5.38 9.39 8.23
C GLN A 71 -5.40 9.16 6.71
N THR A 72 -6.46 8.55 6.19
CA THR A 72 -6.69 8.39 4.75
C THR A 72 -7.45 9.59 4.17
N PHE A 73 -7.56 9.66 2.84
CA PHE A 73 -8.24 10.74 2.12
C PHE A 73 -9.65 11.01 2.63
N THR A 74 -10.42 9.96 2.87
CA THR A 74 -11.80 10.03 3.39
C THR A 74 -11.88 10.33 4.89
N GLY A 75 -10.75 10.62 5.53
CA GLY A 75 -10.66 10.96 6.94
C GLY A 75 -10.71 9.76 7.89
N ARG A 76 -10.51 8.54 7.37
CA ARG A 76 -10.51 7.30 8.17
C ARG A 76 -9.13 7.03 8.75
N LYS A 77 -9.08 6.14 9.74
CA LYS A 77 -7.82 5.62 10.29
C LYS A 77 -7.43 4.36 9.55
N TYR A 78 -6.15 4.22 9.23
CA TYR A 78 -5.56 3.01 8.65
C TYR A 78 -4.25 2.68 9.35
N TRP A 79 -3.99 1.41 9.64
CA TRP A 79 -2.77 0.95 10.32
C TRP A 79 -1.90 0.14 9.34
N PRO A 80 -0.88 0.73 8.68
CA PRO A 80 -0.05 0.02 7.72
C PRO A 80 0.74 -1.16 8.32
N MET A 81 0.93 -1.18 9.64
CA MET A 81 1.62 -2.23 10.40
C MET A 81 0.67 -3.31 10.96
N ASP A 82 -0.64 -3.12 10.85
CA ASP A 82 -1.69 -4.07 11.25
C ASP A 82 -2.93 -3.86 10.35
N PRO A 83 -2.79 -4.07 9.03
CA PRO A 83 -3.84 -3.76 8.08
C PRO A 83 -4.99 -4.77 8.20
N ARG A 84 -6.23 -4.28 8.27
CA ARG A 84 -7.44 -5.13 8.35
C ARG A 84 -8.30 -4.97 7.10
N PRO A 85 -8.85 -6.06 6.52
CA PRO A 85 -9.60 -5.98 5.27
C PRO A 85 -10.75 -4.97 5.32
N HIS A 86 -11.52 -4.94 6.41
CA HIS A 86 -12.70 -4.06 6.53
C HIS A 86 -12.36 -2.56 6.65
N GLU A 87 -11.07 -2.21 6.77
CA GLU A 87 -10.56 -0.83 6.80
C GLU A 87 -9.98 -0.38 5.46
N VAL A 88 -9.98 -1.27 4.47
CA VAL A 88 -9.55 -0.98 3.10
C VAL A 88 -10.76 -0.47 2.30
N PHE A 89 -10.62 0.75 1.77
CA PHE A 89 -11.62 1.45 0.96
C PHE A 89 -11.00 1.82 -0.38
N ILE A 90 -11.73 1.56 -1.47
CA ILE A 90 -11.21 1.75 -2.83
C ILE A 90 -11.00 3.22 -3.17
N GLU A 91 -11.81 4.11 -2.60
CA GLU A 91 -11.74 5.55 -2.77
C GLU A 91 -10.44 6.12 -2.20
N ASP A 92 -9.99 5.60 -1.04
CA ASP A 92 -8.73 5.99 -0.43
C ASP A 92 -7.53 5.52 -1.27
N ILE A 93 -7.61 4.31 -1.84
CA ILE A 93 -6.59 3.77 -2.75
C ILE A 93 -6.51 4.61 -4.02
N ALA A 94 -7.64 4.78 -4.72
CA ALA A 94 -7.70 5.50 -5.99
C ALA A 94 -7.17 6.93 -5.85
N HIS A 95 -7.58 7.63 -4.80
CA HIS A 95 -7.12 8.99 -4.53
C HIS A 95 -5.62 9.06 -4.26
N SER A 96 -5.12 8.22 -3.35
CA SER A 96 -3.70 8.19 -3.00
C SER A 96 -2.83 7.86 -4.22
N LEU A 97 -3.16 6.80 -4.97
CA LEU A 97 -2.42 6.40 -6.16
C LEU A 97 -2.53 7.41 -7.31
N GLY A 98 -3.63 8.15 -7.39
CA GLY A 98 -3.83 9.25 -8.35
C GLY A 98 -2.86 10.40 -8.12
N LEU A 99 -2.47 10.66 -6.86
CA LEU A 99 -1.54 11.72 -6.48
C LEU A 99 -0.06 11.28 -6.47
N GLN A 100 0.20 9.98 -6.38
CA GLN A 100 1.57 9.45 -6.34
C GLN A 100 2.16 9.32 -7.74
N CYS A 101 3.27 10.03 -7.99
CA CYS A 101 3.98 9.97 -9.26
C CYS A 101 4.96 8.79 -9.27
N ARG A 102 4.91 7.98 -10.33
CA ARG A 102 5.89 6.90 -10.54
C ARG A 102 7.30 7.46 -10.72
N TYR A 103 8.28 6.57 -10.55
CA TYR A 103 9.70 6.89 -10.70
C TYR A 103 10.16 8.00 -9.72
N ALA A 104 9.49 8.12 -8.58
CA ALA A 104 9.67 9.21 -7.62
C ALA A 104 9.65 10.61 -8.28
N GLY A 105 8.81 10.79 -9.31
CA GLY A 105 8.67 12.07 -9.99
C GLY A 105 9.75 12.42 -11.01
N HIS A 106 10.70 11.52 -11.31
CA HIS A 106 11.75 11.76 -12.31
C HIS A 106 11.31 11.55 -13.77
N CYS A 107 10.01 11.58 -14.01
CA CYS A 107 9.40 11.52 -15.34
C CYS A 107 9.46 12.87 -16.07
N ILE A 108 9.36 12.85 -17.39
CA ILE A 108 9.27 14.07 -18.23
C ILE A 108 7.91 14.76 -18.01
N LYS A 109 6.84 13.98 -17.86
CA LYS A 109 5.48 14.41 -17.54
C LYS A 109 4.97 13.63 -16.33
N PHE A 110 4.02 14.23 -15.60
CA PHE A 110 3.32 13.55 -14.51
C PHE A 110 2.72 12.23 -15.01
N TYR A 111 2.96 11.16 -14.26
CA TYR A 111 2.50 9.81 -14.55
C TYR A 111 2.28 9.09 -13.23
N SER A 112 1.02 8.86 -12.88
CA SER A 112 0.64 8.38 -11.56
C SER A 112 0.69 6.85 -11.46
N VAL A 113 0.74 6.34 -10.23
CA VAL A 113 0.61 4.91 -9.95
C VAL A 113 -0.78 4.41 -10.37
N ALA A 114 -1.82 5.25 -10.23
CA ALA A 114 -3.17 4.93 -10.71
C ALA A 114 -3.22 4.76 -12.23
N GLU A 115 -2.60 5.66 -13.01
CA GLU A 115 -2.56 5.52 -14.47
C GLU A 115 -1.86 4.22 -14.90
N HIS A 116 -0.70 3.93 -14.30
CA HIS A 116 0.00 2.66 -14.52
C HIS A 116 -0.89 1.44 -14.25
N SER A 117 -1.54 1.41 -13.08
CA SER A 117 -2.40 0.31 -12.67
C SER A 117 -3.60 0.13 -13.62
N VAL A 118 -4.20 1.22 -14.08
CA VAL A 118 -5.30 1.17 -15.06
C VAL A 118 -4.83 0.65 -16.41
N LEU A 119 -3.66 1.07 -16.90
CA LEU A 119 -3.12 0.58 -18.17
C LEU A 119 -2.79 -0.92 -18.12
N VAL A 120 -2.23 -1.39 -16.99
CA VAL A 120 -2.01 -2.83 -16.72
C VAL A 120 -3.34 -3.58 -16.72
N ALA A 121 -4.33 -3.11 -15.95
CA ALA A 121 -5.64 -3.74 -15.85
C ALA A 121 -6.36 -3.83 -17.19
N ARG A 122 -6.36 -2.75 -17.99
CA ARG A 122 -6.96 -2.71 -19.34
C ARG A 122 -6.28 -3.67 -20.30
N HIS A 123 -4.95 -3.79 -20.24
CA HIS A 123 -4.22 -4.78 -21.03
C HIS A 123 -4.64 -6.20 -20.68
N LEU A 124 -4.75 -6.50 -19.38
CA LEU A 124 -5.12 -7.83 -18.89
C LEU A 124 -6.57 -8.17 -19.19
N ALA A 125 -7.50 -7.23 -19.05
CA ALA A 125 -8.93 -7.41 -19.33
C ALA A 125 -9.21 -7.80 -20.78
N ALA A 126 -8.34 -7.41 -21.72
CA ALA A 126 -8.47 -7.79 -23.13
C ALA A 126 -8.06 -9.25 -23.41
N LYS A 127 -7.47 -9.95 -22.44
CA LYS A 127 -6.81 -11.26 -22.64
C LYS A 127 -7.14 -12.31 -21.59
N HIS A 128 -7.63 -11.90 -20.43
CA HIS A 128 -7.82 -12.74 -19.26
C HIS A 128 -9.14 -12.43 -18.56
N GLU A 129 -9.53 -13.31 -17.65
CA GLU A 129 -10.73 -13.16 -16.83
C GLU A 129 -10.72 -11.86 -16.00
N PRO A 130 -11.90 -11.29 -15.66
CA PRO A 130 -12.01 -10.06 -14.88
C PRO A 130 -11.22 -10.08 -13.56
N GLU A 131 -11.09 -11.25 -12.92
CA GLU A 131 -10.33 -11.42 -11.68
C GLU A 131 -8.82 -11.18 -11.85
N VAL A 132 -8.23 -11.62 -12.97
CA VAL A 132 -6.81 -11.37 -13.27
C VAL A 132 -6.59 -9.89 -13.55
N ALA A 133 -7.51 -9.25 -14.27
CA ALA A 133 -7.45 -7.82 -14.54
C ALA A 133 -7.66 -6.98 -13.27
N LEU A 134 -8.53 -7.41 -12.35
CA LEU A 134 -8.74 -6.76 -11.07
C LEU A 134 -7.51 -6.88 -10.17
N ALA A 135 -6.88 -8.06 -10.13
CA ALA A 135 -5.58 -8.23 -9.48
C ALA A 135 -4.51 -7.31 -10.11
N GLY A 136 -4.55 -7.13 -11.43
CA GLY A 136 -3.71 -6.15 -12.14
C GLY A 136 -4.00 -4.70 -11.79
N LEU A 137 -5.25 -4.32 -11.55
CA LEU A 137 -5.60 -2.97 -11.10
C LEU A 137 -5.11 -2.70 -9.67
N LEU A 138 -5.14 -3.72 -8.80
CA LEU A 138 -4.85 -3.57 -7.38
C LEU A 138 -3.42 -3.99 -6.98
N HIS A 139 -2.56 -4.39 -7.92
CA HIS A 139 -1.24 -4.92 -7.59
C HIS A 139 -0.35 -3.92 -6.84
N ASP A 140 -0.42 -2.63 -7.21
CA ASP A 140 0.27 -1.52 -6.55
C ASP A 140 -0.60 -0.83 -5.47
N ALA A 141 -1.79 -1.37 -5.14
CA ALA A 141 -2.64 -0.82 -4.08
C ALA A 141 -1.96 -0.71 -2.70
N PRO A 142 -1.01 -1.58 -2.29
CA PRO A 142 -0.23 -1.37 -1.06
C PRO A 142 0.51 -0.02 -1.03
N GLU A 143 0.88 0.54 -2.18
CA GLU A 143 1.56 1.84 -2.28
C GLU A 143 0.68 3.00 -1.83
N ALA A 144 -0.65 2.83 -1.77
CA ALA A 144 -1.55 3.83 -1.19
C ALA A 144 -1.24 4.10 0.29
N TYR A 145 -0.68 3.10 0.99
CA TYR A 145 -0.36 3.14 2.42
C TYR A 145 1.15 3.10 2.69
N CYS A 146 1.94 2.51 1.77
CA CYS A 146 3.38 2.33 1.90
C CYS A 146 4.24 3.27 1.02
N VAL A 147 3.60 4.01 0.10
CA VAL A 147 4.21 4.88 -0.92
C VAL A 147 4.94 4.08 -2.03
N ASP A 148 4.91 4.57 -3.27
CA ASP A 148 5.79 4.07 -4.34
C ASP A 148 7.25 4.35 -4.02
N ILE A 149 7.97 3.29 -3.62
CA ILE A 149 9.41 3.35 -3.36
C ILE A 149 10.17 2.84 -4.59
N PRO A 150 11.06 3.67 -5.20
CA PRO A 150 11.90 3.24 -6.30
C PRO A 150 12.64 1.93 -6.02
N ARG A 151 12.54 0.99 -6.96
CA ARG A 151 13.10 -0.37 -6.87
C ARG A 151 14.54 -0.45 -6.33
N PRO A 152 15.49 0.46 -6.65
CA PRO A 152 16.84 0.42 -6.10
C PRO A 152 16.93 0.63 -4.57
N LEU A 153 15.92 1.26 -3.95
CA LEU A 153 15.90 1.50 -2.50
C LEU A 153 15.32 0.32 -1.71
N LYS A 154 14.35 -0.41 -2.28
CA LYS A 154 13.63 -1.49 -1.57
C LYS A 154 14.55 -2.50 -0.85
N PRO A 155 15.68 -3.00 -1.42
CA PRO A 155 16.57 -3.95 -0.73
C PRO A 155 17.24 -3.42 0.55
N TYR A 156 17.28 -2.10 0.73
CA TYR A 156 17.92 -1.46 1.89
C TYR A 156 16.91 -1.06 2.98
N LEU A 157 15.60 -1.28 2.75
CA LEU A 157 14.56 -0.98 3.71
C LEU A 157 14.25 -2.22 4.56
N THR A 158 14.47 -2.11 5.86
CA THR A 158 14.22 -3.20 6.81
C THR A 158 12.72 -3.48 6.91
N ASN A 159 12.33 -4.75 6.81
CA ASN A 159 10.94 -5.24 6.90
C ASN A 159 9.95 -4.73 5.85
N TYR A 160 10.35 -3.84 4.93
CA TYR A 160 9.44 -3.22 3.97
C TYR A 160 8.68 -4.22 3.10
N ARG A 161 9.37 -5.27 2.62
CA ARG A 161 8.71 -6.34 1.84
C ARG A 161 7.61 -7.06 2.62
N ALA A 162 7.79 -7.28 3.93
CA ALA A 162 6.78 -7.91 4.76
C ALA A 162 5.59 -6.97 4.98
N ILE A 163 5.85 -5.68 5.19
CA ILE A 163 4.82 -4.66 5.33
C ILE A 163 3.97 -4.56 4.05
N GLU A 164 4.59 -4.44 2.86
CA GLU A 164 3.86 -4.46 1.58
C GLU A 164 3.01 -5.72 1.42
N GLN A 165 3.56 -6.89 1.80
CA GLN A 165 2.85 -8.17 1.72
C GLN A 165 1.63 -8.21 2.66
N ASP A 166 1.74 -7.73 3.90
CA ASP A 166 0.64 -7.72 4.85
C ASP A 166 -0.50 -6.78 4.38
N ASN A 167 -0.13 -5.63 3.81
CA ASN A 167 -1.09 -4.70 3.20
C ASN A 167 -1.78 -5.35 2.00
N TRP A 168 -1.03 -6.02 1.12
CA TRP A 168 -1.60 -6.78 0.01
C TRP A 168 -2.58 -7.85 0.50
N LEU A 169 -2.25 -8.62 1.54
CA LEU A 169 -3.15 -9.64 2.06
C LEU A 169 -4.48 -9.06 2.57
N ALA A 170 -4.44 -7.89 3.22
CA ALA A 170 -5.65 -7.20 3.66
C ALA A 170 -6.49 -6.70 2.47
N ILE A 171 -5.84 -6.12 1.45
CA ILE A 171 -6.47 -5.65 0.21
C ILE A 171 -7.09 -6.83 -0.56
N ALA A 172 -6.33 -7.91 -0.76
CA ALA A 172 -6.80 -9.10 -1.46
C ALA A 172 -8.01 -9.70 -0.74
N ALA A 173 -7.98 -9.83 0.58
CA ALA A 173 -9.13 -10.29 1.36
C ALA A 173 -10.35 -9.35 1.23
N ARG A 174 -10.14 -8.03 1.24
CA ARG A 174 -11.22 -7.03 1.11
C ARG A 174 -11.97 -7.13 -0.22
N PHE A 175 -11.23 -7.43 -1.29
CA PHE A 175 -11.77 -7.51 -2.66
C PHE A 175 -11.90 -8.94 -3.18
N GLN A 176 -11.79 -9.93 -2.28
CA GLN A 176 -11.93 -11.36 -2.60
C GLN A 176 -10.99 -11.81 -3.74
N LEU A 177 -9.74 -11.38 -3.71
CA LEU A 177 -8.69 -11.83 -4.62
C LEU A 177 -7.81 -12.89 -3.98
N ASP A 178 -7.08 -13.63 -4.81
CA ASP A 178 -6.07 -14.56 -4.35
C ASP A 178 -4.95 -13.88 -3.56
N ARG A 179 -4.40 -14.63 -2.59
CA ARG A 179 -3.28 -14.16 -1.75
C ARG A 179 -1.99 -13.98 -2.56
N GLU A 180 -1.85 -14.74 -3.64
CA GLU A 180 -0.73 -14.65 -4.56
C GLU A 180 -1.18 -13.95 -5.84
N LEU A 181 -0.39 -12.98 -6.30
CA LEU A 181 -0.67 -12.29 -7.55
C LEU A 181 -0.50 -13.26 -8.74
N PRO A 182 -1.43 -13.26 -9.71
CA PRO A 182 -1.28 -14.06 -10.92
C PRO A 182 0.02 -13.73 -11.68
N ARG A 183 0.62 -14.73 -12.31
CA ARG A 183 1.87 -14.58 -13.08
C ARG A 183 1.72 -13.55 -14.20
N GLU A 184 0.53 -13.47 -14.79
CA GLU A 184 0.14 -12.55 -15.85
C GLU A 184 0.26 -11.09 -15.40
N VAL A 185 -0.06 -10.79 -14.14
CA VAL A 185 0.09 -9.46 -13.56
C VAL A 185 1.58 -9.09 -13.45
N HIS A 186 2.41 -10.01 -12.97
CA HIS A 186 3.87 -9.80 -12.90
C HIS A 186 4.52 -9.65 -14.29
N ASP A 187 4.02 -10.37 -15.30
CA ASP A 187 4.48 -10.20 -16.68
C ASP A 187 4.12 -8.81 -17.21
N ALA A 188 2.85 -8.40 -17.01
CA ALA A 188 2.36 -7.10 -17.47
C ALA A 188 3.09 -5.92 -16.79
N ASP A 189 3.23 -5.91 -15.46
CA ASP A 189 3.95 -4.85 -14.73
C ASP A 189 5.43 -4.75 -15.16
N ASN A 190 6.11 -5.87 -15.41
CA ASN A 190 7.49 -5.81 -15.88
C ASN A 190 7.61 -5.33 -17.34
N ARG A 191 6.61 -5.62 -18.16
CA ARG A 191 6.63 -5.31 -19.60
C ARG A 191 6.18 -3.89 -19.91
N ILE A 192 5.21 -3.35 -19.17
CA ILE A 192 4.72 -1.98 -19.35
C ILE A 192 5.84 -0.94 -19.17
N ILE A 193 6.90 -1.28 -18.43
CA ILE A 193 8.11 -0.44 -18.35
C ILE A 193 8.60 -0.06 -19.76
N ALA A 194 8.56 -0.97 -20.74
CA ALA A 194 8.97 -0.70 -22.11
C ALA A 194 8.17 0.46 -22.75
N ASP A 195 6.85 0.51 -22.52
CA ASP A 195 5.98 1.59 -22.95
C ASP A 195 6.24 2.88 -22.14
N GLU A 196 6.54 2.75 -20.85
CA GLU A 196 6.78 3.88 -19.93
C GLU A 196 8.09 4.64 -20.20
N LEU A 197 9.09 3.98 -20.76
CA LEU A 197 10.40 4.56 -21.06
C LEU A 197 10.33 5.81 -21.94
N VAL A 198 9.26 5.99 -22.73
CA VAL A 198 9.02 7.20 -23.53
C VAL A 198 8.92 8.47 -22.65
N ASN A 199 8.56 8.30 -21.38
CA ASN A 199 8.44 9.36 -20.40
C ASN A 199 9.70 9.56 -19.54
N LEU A 200 10.83 8.92 -19.90
CA LEU A 200 12.11 9.05 -19.21
C LEU A 200 13.20 9.54 -20.17
N ARG A 201 14.22 10.20 -19.63
CA ARG A 201 15.43 10.53 -20.40
C ARG A 201 16.18 9.24 -20.74
N GLN A 202 16.60 9.11 -21.99
CA GLN A 202 17.20 7.88 -22.50
C GLN A 202 18.47 7.50 -21.73
N MET A 203 18.57 6.22 -21.34
CA MET A 203 19.75 5.64 -20.73
C MET A 203 20.07 4.26 -21.34
N PRO A 204 21.33 3.78 -21.28
CA PRO A 204 21.71 2.49 -21.86
C PRO A 204 20.89 1.29 -21.37
N TRP A 205 20.46 1.28 -20.09
CA TRP A 205 19.69 0.17 -19.53
C TRP A 205 18.32 -0.01 -20.18
N HIS A 206 17.78 1.02 -20.87
CA HIS A 206 16.50 0.97 -21.58
C HIS A 206 16.46 -0.17 -22.59
N ALA A 207 17.60 -0.53 -23.18
CA ALA A 207 17.72 -1.62 -24.15
C ALA A 207 17.22 -2.98 -23.61
N ARG A 208 17.19 -3.19 -22.29
CA ARG A 208 16.68 -4.43 -21.67
C ARG A 208 15.17 -4.66 -21.88
N TYR A 209 14.46 -3.60 -22.26
CA TYR A 209 13.01 -3.60 -22.46
C TYR A 209 12.57 -3.48 -23.92
N ALA A 210 13.51 -3.34 -24.85
CA ALA A 210 13.17 -3.25 -26.27
C ALA A 210 12.41 -4.49 -26.76
N GLY A 211 11.27 -4.30 -27.44
CA GLY A 211 10.46 -5.40 -27.98
C GLY A 211 9.59 -6.11 -26.95
N LYS A 212 9.50 -5.60 -25.71
CA LYS A 212 8.70 -6.17 -24.62
C LYS A 212 7.40 -5.43 -24.35
N GLU A 213 7.10 -4.43 -25.17
CA GLU A 213 5.97 -3.52 -25.02
C GLU A 213 4.65 -4.29 -24.86
N LEU A 214 3.76 -3.73 -24.06
CA LEU A 214 2.36 -4.11 -24.03
C LEU A 214 1.59 -3.46 -25.19
N GLY A 215 2.13 -2.40 -25.78
CA GLY A 215 1.48 -1.60 -26.81
C GLY A 215 0.50 -0.58 -26.23
N VAL A 216 0.70 -0.18 -24.97
CA VAL A 216 -0.15 0.79 -24.29
C VAL A 216 0.35 2.21 -24.54
N LYS A 217 -0.56 3.18 -24.52
CA LYS A 217 -0.21 4.59 -24.67
C LYS A 217 -0.44 5.33 -23.36
N LEU A 218 0.63 5.93 -22.83
CA LEU A 218 0.52 6.83 -21.69
C LEU A 218 -0.38 8.02 -22.03
N ARG A 219 -1.29 8.32 -21.11
CA ARG A 219 -2.31 9.35 -21.18
C ARG A 219 -1.87 10.63 -20.49
N TYR A 220 -1.04 10.53 -19.44
CA TYR A 220 -0.61 11.64 -18.59
C TYR A 220 -1.81 12.34 -17.95
N TRP A 221 -2.70 11.54 -17.33
CA TRP A 221 -3.88 12.03 -16.66
C TRP A 221 -3.53 12.97 -15.51
N SER A 222 -4.35 13.99 -15.27
CA SER A 222 -4.29 14.69 -13.99
C SER A 222 -4.57 13.72 -12.84
N PRO A 223 -4.19 14.03 -11.59
CA PRO A 223 -4.54 13.19 -10.44
C PRO A 223 -6.03 12.86 -10.37
N GLU A 224 -6.89 13.84 -10.63
CA GLU A 224 -8.35 13.69 -10.60
C GLU A 224 -8.84 12.79 -11.74
N GLU A 225 -8.30 12.94 -12.95
CA GLU A 225 -8.62 12.06 -14.07
C GLU A 225 -8.16 10.61 -13.80
N ALA A 226 -6.97 10.43 -13.22
CA ALA A 226 -6.43 9.12 -12.89
C ALA A 226 -7.26 8.42 -11.79
N GLU A 227 -7.70 9.16 -10.76
CA GLU A 227 -8.60 8.66 -9.72
C GLU A 227 -9.93 8.18 -10.34
N LEU A 228 -10.55 9.00 -11.20
CA LEU A 228 -11.81 8.66 -11.87
C LEU A 228 -11.66 7.42 -12.77
N GLU A 229 -10.59 7.34 -13.55
CA GLU A 229 -10.32 6.20 -14.44
C GLU A 229 -10.02 4.92 -13.66
N PHE A 230 -9.37 5.04 -12.49
CA PHE A 230 -9.13 3.92 -11.58
C PHE A 230 -10.43 3.39 -11.01
N LEU A 231 -11.28 4.25 -10.45
CA LEU A 231 -12.58 3.87 -9.89
C LEU A 231 -13.51 3.28 -10.97
N ALA A 232 -13.59 3.91 -12.15
CA ALA A 232 -14.39 3.40 -13.25
C ALA A 232 -13.91 2.02 -13.73
N THR A 233 -12.60 1.80 -13.78
CA THR A 233 -12.01 0.49 -14.14
C THR A 233 -12.29 -0.54 -13.05
N PHE A 234 -12.20 -0.17 -11.78
CA PHE A 234 -12.54 -1.03 -10.65
C PHE A 234 -14.01 -1.48 -10.70
N ASP A 235 -14.94 -0.53 -10.85
CA ASP A 235 -16.38 -0.82 -10.92
C ASP A 235 -16.73 -1.73 -12.09
N ALA A 236 -16.13 -1.49 -13.27
CA ALA A 236 -16.33 -2.32 -14.44
C ALA A 236 -15.83 -3.77 -14.23
N LEU A 237 -14.66 -3.95 -13.60
CA LEU A 237 -14.10 -5.27 -13.33
C LEU A 237 -14.88 -6.00 -12.23
N MET A 238 -15.34 -5.30 -11.20
CA MET A 238 -16.20 -5.86 -10.16
C MET A 238 -17.54 -6.30 -10.71
N ALA A 239 -18.17 -5.48 -11.58
CA ALA A 239 -19.39 -5.86 -12.28
C ALA A 239 -19.18 -7.08 -13.19
N GLY A 240 -18.03 -7.15 -13.87
CA GLY A 240 -17.65 -8.28 -14.71
C GLY A 240 -17.46 -9.60 -13.96
N ARG A 241 -17.10 -9.57 -12.66
CA ARG A 241 -17.00 -10.77 -11.80
C ARG A 241 -18.36 -11.31 -11.34
N ALA A 242 -19.39 -10.46 -11.34
CA ALA A 242 -20.73 -10.82 -10.90
C ALA A 242 -21.61 -11.40 -12.02
N ALA A 243 -21.15 -11.33 -13.28
CA ALA A 243 -21.84 -11.82 -14.48
C ALA A 243 -21.45 -13.28 -14.77
#